data_AF-A0A2E0G8S8-F1
#
_entry.id   AF-A0A2E0G8S8-F1
#
_cell.length_a   1.000
_cell.length_b   1.000
_cell.length_c   1.000
_cell.angle_alpha   90.00
_cell.angle_beta   90.00
_cell.angle_gamma   90.00
#
_symmetry.space_group_name_H-M   'P 1'
#
loop_
_entity.id
_entity.type
_entity.pdbx_description
1 polymer ?
#
loop_
_entity_poly.entity_id
_entity_poly.type
_entity_poly.pdbx_seq_one_letter_code
_entity_poly.pdbx_strand_id
1 'polypeptide(L)'
;MEKKKQLKNVAFGGDWSEKSLEDHEKKTFLRKMNNIQESCFSNEIGEEDLQGVLYYIRNNLEKGHIFAKSFEEKLGIKDPYLRKVELLKTINNIKKWLAV
;
A
#
# COMPACT_ATOMS: atom_id res chain seq x y z
N MET A 1 -21.25 -23.69 -47.62
CA MET A 1 -21.17 -22.34 -47.01
C MET A 1 -20.15 -22.38 -45.90
N GLU A 2 -19.12 -21.55 -46.04
CA GLU A 2 -18.05 -21.32 -45.06
C GLU A 2 -18.61 -20.72 -43.76
N LYS A 3 -18.06 -21.14 -42.61
CA LYS A 3 -17.89 -20.26 -41.45
C LYS A 3 -16.51 -20.49 -40.82
N LYS A 4 -15.48 -19.97 -41.49
CA LYS A 4 -14.29 -19.44 -40.81
C LYS A 4 -14.75 -18.22 -40.01
N LYS A 5 -14.69 -18.27 -38.68
CA LYS A 5 -14.46 -17.08 -37.87
C LYS A 5 -13.32 -17.36 -36.93
N GLN A 6 -12.16 -16.91 -37.40
CA GLN A 6 -10.91 -16.75 -36.68
C GLN A 6 -11.19 -16.24 -35.26
N LEU A 7 -10.69 -16.95 -34.25
CA LEU A 7 -10.40 -16.36 -32.96
C LEU A 7 -9.34 -15.29 -33.25
N LYS A 8 -9.79 -14.05 -33.43
CA LYS A 8 -8.91 -12.89 -33.51
C LYS A 8 -8.10 -12.89 -32.22
N ASN A 9 -6.78 -12.89 -32.38
CA ASN A 9 -5.83 -12.59 -31.32
C ASN A 9 -6.31 -11.34 -30.57
N VAL A 10 -6.93 -11.55 -29.40
CA VAL A 10 -7.22 -10.46 -28.46
C VAL A 10 -5.88 -10.18 -27.80
N ALA A 11 -5.14 -9.23 -28.37
CA ALA A 11 -4.07 -8.58 -27.64
C ALA A 11 -4.75 -7.77 -26.53
N PHE A 12 -4.83 -8.35 -25.33
CA PHE A 12 -5.14 -7.57 -24.13
C PHE A 12 -4.00 -6.57 -23.98
N GLY A 13 -4.29 -5.30 -24.32
CA GLY A 13 -3.32 -4.22 -24.38
C GLY A 13 -2.68 -3.96 -23.02
N GLY A 14 -1.35 -3.83 -23.03
CA GLY A 14 -0.50 -3.64 -21.84
C GLY A 14 -0.98 -2.53 -20.90
N ASP A 15 -1.58 -1.46 -21.43
CA ASP A 15 -2.08 -0.33 -20.64
C ASP A 15 -3.21 -0.70 -19.65
N TRP A 16 -4.07 -1.66 -19.98
CA TRP A 16 -5.20 -2.02 -19.10
C TRP A 16 -4.78 -2.99 -18.00
N SER A 17 -3.83 -3.89 -18.30
CA SER A 17 -3.22 -4.77 -17.32
C SER A 17 -2.33 -4.03 -16.34
N GLU A 18 -1.54 -3.05 -16.80
CA GLU A 18 -0.63 -2.29 -15.94
C GLU A 18 -1.40 -1.38 -14.98
N LYS A 19 -2.39 -0.64 -15.48
CA LYS A 19 -3.22 0.23 -14.64
C LYS A 19 -4.03 -0.53 -13.59
N SER A 20 -4.53 -1.72 -13.94
CA SER A 20 -5.25 -2.56 -12.98
C SER A 20 -4.33 -3.19 -11.93
N LEU A 21 -3.08 -3.48 -12.29
CA LEU A 21 -2.05 -3.95 -11.36
C LEU A 21 -1.67 -2.84 -10.37
N GLU A 22 -1.37 -1.63 -10.86
CA GLU A 22 -1.03 -0.47 -10.02
C GLU A 22 -2.15 -0.15 -9.02
N ASP A 23 -3.41 -0.14 -9.47
CA ASP A 23 -4.57 0.07 -8.61
C ASP A 23 -4.72 -1.02 -7.54
N HIS A 24 -4.42 -2.28 -7.89
CA HIS A 24 -4.47 -3.40 -6.96
C HIS A 24 -3.35 -3.33 -5.91
N GLU A 25 -2.12 -3.00 -6.33
CA GLU A 25 -0.98 -2.81 -5.43
C GLU A 25 -1.24 -1.67 -4.46
N LYS A 26 -1.72 -0.52 -4.95
CA LYS A 26 -2.08 0.63 -4.11
C LYS A 26 -3.17 0.29 -3.09
N LYS A 27 -4.23 -0.42 -3.51
CA LYS A 27 -5.30 -0.88 -2.59
C LYS A 27 -4.77 -1.84 -1.53
N THR A 28 -3.93 -2.79 -1.94
CA THR A 28 -3.31 -3.75 -1.02
C THR A 28 -2.41 -3.04 -0.01
N PHE A 29 -1.60 -2.09 -0.47
CA PHE A 29 -0.78 -1.22 0.36
C PHE A 29 -1.62 -0.48 1.41
N LEU A 30 -2.68 0.22 0.99
CA LEU A 30 -3.55 0.97 1.90
C LEU A 30 -4.21 0.07 2.95
N ARG A 31 -4.63 -1.14 2.54
CA ARG A 31 -5.21 -2.13 3.46
C ARG A 31 -4.18 -2.59 4.50
N LYS A 32 -2.99 -3.01 4.08
CA LYS A 32 -1.90 -3.44 4.99
C LYS A 32 -1.55 -2.33 5.98
N MET A 33 -1.42 -1.09 5.49
CA MET A 33 -1.11 0.07 6.31
C MET A 33 -2.17 0.35 7.39
N ASN A 34 -3.47 0.28 7.04
CA ASN A 34 -4.54 0.42 8.03
C ASN A 34 -4.54 -0.76 9.03
N ASN A 35 -4.31 -1.99 8.58
CA ASN A 35 -4.24 -3.17 9.46
C ASN A 35 -3.14 -3.02 10.52
N ILE A 36 -1.96 -2.51 10.14
CA ILE A 36 -0.86 -2.24 11.08
C ILE A 36 -1.30 -1.25 12.17
N GLN A 37 -2.01 -0.18 11.79
CA GLN A 37 -2.49 0.82 12.74
C GLN A 37 -3.61 0.29 13.66
N GLU A 38 -4.47 -0.59 13.18
CA GLU A 38 -5.48 -1.25 14.02
C GLU A 38 -4.86 -2.30 14.96
N SER A 39 -3.75 -2.93 14.56
CA SER A 39 -2.99 -3.91 15.36
C SER A 39 -2.13 -3.29 16.47
N CYS A 40 -2.20 -1.97 16.65
CA CYS A 40 -1.47 -1.26 17.70
C CYS A 40 -1.86 -1.66 19.12
N PHE A 41 -2.96 -2.39 19.34
CA PHE A 41 -3.32 -2.90 20.67
C PHE A 41 -2.97 -4.38 20.87
N SER A 42 -2.88 -5.16 19.79
CA SER A 42 -2.54 -6.58 19.86
C SER A 42 -1.03 -6.84 19.80
N ASN A 43 -0.23 -5.88 19.30
CA ASN A 43 1.19 -6.07 18.94
C ASN A 43 1.43 -7.16 17.87
N GLU A 44 0.37 -7.64 17.21
CA GLU A 44 0.45 -8.64 16.15
C GLU A 44 0.63 -7.96 14.80
N ILE A 45 1.76 -7.27 14.63
CA ILE A 45 2.11 -6.68 13.34
C ILE A 45 2.87 -7.71 12.53
N GLY A 46 2.25 -8.19 11.45
CA GLY A 46 2.89 -9.11 10.52
C GLY A 46 4.13 -8.47 9.87
N GLU A 47 5.28 -9.13 9.99
CA GLU A 47 6.54 -8.62 9.45
C GLU A 47 6.48 -8.41 7.94
N GLU A 48 5.88 -9.34 7.19
CA GLU A 48 5.69 -9.21 5.74
C GLU A 48 4.79 -8.02 5.36
N ASP A 49 3.76 -7.74 6.16
CA ASP A 49 2.88 -6.59 5.93
C ASP A 49 3.64 -5.27 6.20
N LEU A 50 4.43 -5.23 7.27
CA LEU A 50 5.28 -4.08 7.57
C LEU A 50 6.32 -3.85 6.48
N GLN A 51 7.06 -4.89 6.07
CA GLN A 51 8.05 -4.80 5.01
C GLN A 51 7.42 -4.34 3.68
N GLY A 52 6.26 -4.90 3.31
CA GLY A 52 5.53 -4.50 2.11
C GLY A 52 5.10 -3.03 2.14
N VAL A 53 4.61 -2.54 3.29
CA VAL A 53 4.23 -1.13 3.48
C VAL A 53 5.46 -0.22 3.35
N LEU A 54 6.56 -0.54 4.02
CA LEU A 54 7.79 0.27 3.97
C LEU A 54 8.42 0.26 2.57
N TYR A 55 8.42 -0.88 1.89
CA TYR A 55 8.89 -1.00 0.51
C TYR A 55 8.06 -0.12 -0.43
N TYR A 56 6.74 -0.19 -0.33
CA TYR A 56 5.85 0.62 -1.17
C TYR A 56 6.09 2.11 -0.92
N ILE A 57 6.13 2.54 0.35
CA ILE A 57 6.38 3.94 0.74
C ILE A 57 7.71 4.44 0.15
N ARG A 58 8.79 3.66 0.28
CA ARG A 58 10.14 4.06 -0.15
C ARG A 58 10.25 4.22 -1.67
N ASN A 59 9.57 3.37 -2.44
CA ASN A 59 9.71 3.32 -3.90
C ASN A 59 8.67 4.15 -4.67
N ASN A 60 7.51 4.44 -4.07
CA ASN A 60 6.38 5.06 -4.78
C ASN A 60 6.03 6.48 -4.31
N LEU A 61 6.66 6.99 -3.25
CA LEU A 61 6.43 8.35 -2.77
C LEU A 61 7.65 9.24 -2.96
N GLU A 62 7.41 10.48 -3.39
CA GLU A 62 8.42 11.52 -3.27
C GLU A 62 8.78 11.70 -1.79
N LYS A 63 10.08 11.62 -1.46
CA LYS A 63 10.59 11.59 -0.07
C LYS A 63 10.11 10.36 0.73
N GLY A 64 9.84 9.24 0.06
CA GLY A 64 9.42 7.98 0.68
C GLY A 64 10.30 7.51 1.84
N HIS A 65 11.62 7.73 1.78
CA HIS A 65 12.53 7.41 2.89
C HIS A 65 12.17 8.16 4.20
N ILE A 66 11.72 9.42 4.12
CA ILE A 66 11.31 10.22 5.28
C ILE A 66 10.02 9.64 5.87
N PHE A 67 9.04 9.30 5.01
CA PHE A 67 7.78 8.71 5.46
C PHE A 67 7.97 7.32 6.07
N ALA A 68 8.81 6.47 5.46
CA ALA A 68 9.11 5.15 5.98
C ALA A 68 9.79 5.23 7.35
N LYS A 69 10.82 6.08 7.48
CA LYS A 69 11.49 6.31 8.76
C LYS A 69 10.51 6.82 9.82
N SER A 70 9.69 7.80 9.49
CA SER A 70 8.69 8.32 10.43
C SER A 70 7.69 7.24 10.85
N PHE A 71 7.24 6.39 9.93
CA PHE A 71 6.33 5.29 10.21
C PHE A 71 6.96 4.27 11.18
N GLU A 72 8.20 3.86 10.93
CA GLU A 72 8.98 2.97 11.81
C GLU A 72 9.18 3.59 13.21
N GLU A 73 9.51 4.88 13.28
CA GLU A 73 9.66 5.60 14.56
C GLU A 73 8.35 5.62 15.35
N LYS A 74 7.20 5.87 14.70
CA LYS A 74 5.89 5.88 15.38
C LYS A 74 5.48 4.48 15.85
N LEU A 75 5.83 3.43 15.11
CA LEU A 75 5.62 2.04 15.53
C LEU A 75 6.35 1.69 16.84
N GLY A 76 7.51 2.29 17.08
CA GLY A 76 8.30 2.10 18.29
C GLY A 76 7.73 2.76 19.56
N ILE A 77 6.63 3.52 19.46
CA ILE A 77 5.98 4.14 20.63
C ILE A 77 5.40 3.04 21.54
N LYS A 78 5.78 3.07 22.83
CA LYS A 78 5.37 2.07 23.82
C LYS A 78 3.88 2.14 24.18
N ASP A 79 3.35 3.36 24.28
CA ASP A 79 1.94 3.56 24.60
C ASP A 79 1.08 3.24 23.36
N PRO A 80 0.18 2.23 23.43
CA PRO A 80 -0.54 1.75 22.25
C PRO A 80 -1.56 2.78 21.72
N TYR A 81 -2.14 3.61 22.59
CA TYR A 81 -3.07 4.66 22.18
C TYR A 81 -2.33 5.77 21.43
N LEU A 82 -1.24 6.27 21.99
CA LEU A 82 -0.39 7.28 21.38
C LEU A 82 0.21 6.77 20.07
N ARG A 83 0.68 5.52 20.05
CA ARG A 83 1.16 4.85 18.84
C ARG A 83 0.10 4.86 17.74
N LYS A 84 -1.14 4.45 18.05
CA LYS A 84 -2.25 4.44 17.09
C LYS A 84 -2.56 5.83 16.54
N VAL A 85 -2.60 6.85 17.40
CA VAL A 85 -2.87 8.25 17.01
C VAL A 85 -1.75 8.80 16.13
N GLU A 86 -0.50 8.61 16.51
CA GLU A 86 0.65 9.11 15.75
C GLU A 86 0.81 8.39 14.41
N LEU A 87 0.58 7.08 14.36
CA LEU A 87 0.54 6.33 13.10
C LEU A 87 -0.59 6.83 12.20
N LEU A 88 -1.78 7.08 12.73
CA LEU A 88 -2.89 7.63 11.94
C LEU A 88 -2.53 8.97 11.30
N LYS A 89 -1.83 9.85 12.02
CA LYS A 89 -1.32 11.12 11.46
C LYS A 89 -0.34 10.88 10.31
N THR A 90 0.63 9.98 10.49
CA THR A 90 1.60 9.62 9.45
C THR A 90 0.91 9.01 8.23
N ILE A 91 -0.05 8.10 8.44
CA ILE A 91 -0.87 7.47 7.40
C ILE A 91 -1.65 8.52 6.60
N ASN A 92 -2.27 9.49 7.29
CA ASN A 92 -3.02 10.55 6.61
C ASN A 92 -2.11 11.44 5.76
N ASN A 93 -0.87 11.68 6.19
CA ASN A 93 0.11 12.40 5.37
C ASN A 93 0.53 11.60 4.13
N ILE A 94 0.75 10.29 4.27
CA ILE A 94 1.05 9.39 3.14
C ILE A 94 -0.13 9.35 2.15
N LYS A 95 -1.36 9.24 2.65
CA LYS A 95 -2.59 9.24 1.82
C LYS A 95 -2.73 10.53 1.00
N LYS A 96 -2.45 11.69 1.61
CA LYS A 96 -2.42 12.99 0.90
C LYS A 96 -1.43 12.99 -0.27
N TRP A 97 -0.24 12.41 -0.08
CA TRP A 97 0.75 12.28 -1.16
C TRP A 97 0.31 11.35 -2.28
N LEU A 98 -0.44 10.30 -1.93
CA LEU A 98 -1.02 9.36 -2.88
C LEU A 98 -2.31 9.87 -3.55
N ALA A 99 -2.77 11.08 -3.20
CA ALA A 99 -4.03 11.65 -3.64
C ALA A 99 -5.24 10.71 -3.41
N VAL A 100 -5.31 10.09 -2.22
CA VAL A 100 -6.38 9.17 -1.79
C VAL A 100 -6.88 9.47 -0.38
#